data_AF-A0A1G1ECL9-F1
#
_entry.id   AF-A0A1G1ECL9-F1
#
_cell.length_a   1.000
_cell.length_b   1.000
_cell.length_c   1.000
_cell.angle_alpha   90.00
_cell.angle_beta   90.00
_cell.angle_gamma   90.00
#
_symmetry.space_group_name_H-M   'P 1'
#
loop_
_entity.id
_entity.type
_entity.pdbx_description
1 polymer ?
#
loop_
_entity_poly.entity_id
_entity_poly.type
_entity_poly.pdbx_seq_one_letter_code
_entity_poly.pdbx_strand_id
1 'polypeptide(L)'
;MNSWTGVTLTETREIAALLMEKGVDIISVSGGVAESRPRRDEAMKQGRFLELAKGIKEVVQIPVIAVGKIMSLEQAERVLEEGRADLVAICRALIADPELITKTLENRVEEIRKCIECGECVATLMKDDMRMRCSVNKEWGRF
;
A
#
# COMPACT_ATOMS: atom_id res chain seq x y z
N MET A 1 23.51 -5.81 -22.36
CA MET A 1 23.55 -4.80 -21.28
C MET A 1 22.12 -4.50 -20.90
N ASN A 2 21.70 -4.87 -19.69
CA ASN A 2 20.32 -4.62 -19.24
C ASN A 2 20.17 -3.12 -18.95
N SER A 3 19.26 -2.47 -19.66
CA SER A 3 19.03 -1.02 -19.67
C SER A 3 18.24 -0.49 -18.46
N TRP A 4 18.34 -1.14 -17.29
CA TRP A 4 17.58 -0.78 -16.10
C TRP A 4 18.42 0.08 -15.16
N THR A 5 17.99 1.31 -14.93
CA THR A 5 18.68 2.30 -14.08
C THR A 5 17.99 2.53 -12.72
N GLY A 6 17.01 1.71 -12.36
CA GLY A 6 16.31 1.79 -11.06
C GLY A 6 16.87 0.83 -10.01
N VAL A 7 16.52 1.06 -8.75
CA VAL A 7 16.89 0.16 -7.64
C VAL A 7 16.16 -1.19 -7.79
N THR A 8 16.91 -2.28 -7.68
CA THR A 8 16.40 -3.66 -7.77
C THR A 8 16.02 -4.20 -6.40
N LEU A 9 15.27 -5.31 -6.37
CA LEU A 9 14.95 -6.00 -5.12
C LEU A 9 16.23 -6.50 -4.42
N THR A 10 17.23 -6.96 -5.19
CA THR A 10 18.52 -7.40 -4.64
C THR A 10 19.21 -6.28 -3.88
N GLU A 11 19.34 -5.10 -4.49
CA GLU A 11 19.95 -3.93 -3.82
C GLU A 11 19.10 -3.47 -2.63
N THR A 12 17.77 -3.50 -2.76
CA THR A 12 16.87 -3.08 -1.67
C THR A 12 16.96 -4.02 -0.47
N ARG A 13 17.19 -5.33 -0.67
CA ARG A 13 17.44 -6.30 0.42
C ARG A 13 18.70 -5.95 1.21
N GLU A 14 19.77 -5.60 0.52
CA GLU A 14 21.03 -5.16 1.17
C GLU A 14 20.81 -3.87 1.96
N ILE A 15 20.12 -2.89 1.38
CA ILE A 15 19.77 -1.63 2.07
C ILE A 15 18.91 -1.91 3.31
N ALA A 16 17.90 -2.78 3.21
CA ALA A 16 17.02 -3.12 4.32
C ALA A 16 17.78 -3.76 5.49
N ALA A 17 18.70 -4.70 5.21
CA ALA A 17 19.53 -5.31 6.23
C ALA A 17 20.44 -4.27 6.92
N LEU A 18 21.07 -3.38 6.14
CA LEU A 18 21.89 -2.29 6.68
C LEU A 18 21.06 -1.34 7.56
N LEU A 19 19.85 -0.97 7.13
CA LEU A 19 18.97 -0.11 7.91
C LEU A 19 18.56 -0.74 9.25
N MET A 20 18.27 -2.05 9.25
CA MET A 20 18.00 -2.81 10.46
C MET A 20 19.21 -2.78 11.41
N GLU A 21 20.44 -2.99 10.92
CA GLU A 21 21.67 -2.89 11.73
C GLU A 21 21.89 -1.48 12.30
N LYS A 22 21.36 -0.44 11.65
CA LYS A 22 21.38 0.95 12.14
C LYS A 22 20.24 1.28 13.11
N GLY A 23 19.40 0.32 13.47
CA GLY A 23 18.36 0.46 14.48
C GLY A 23 17.02 0.97 13.95
N VAL A 24 16.71 0.76 12.67
CA VAL A 24 15.33 0.94 12.18
C VAL A 24 14.40 -0.08 12.84
N ASP A 25 13.27 0.37 13.39
CA ASP A 25 12.32 -0.50 14.10
C ASP A 25 11.33 -1.23 13.16
N ILE A 26 11.05 -0.68 11.99
CA ILE A 26 10.02 -1.17 11.07
C ILE A 26 10.30 -0.73 9.64
N ILE A 27 10.03 -1.58 8.65
CA ILE A 27 10.19 -1.25 7.23
C ILE A 27 8.85 -1.30 6.52
N SER A 28 8.50 -0.23 5.80
CA SER A 28 7.33 -0.18 4.91
C SER A 28 7.76 -0.29 3.45
N VAL A 29 7.25 -1.30 2.74
CA VAL A 29 7.70 -1.61 1.37
C VAL A 29 6.69 -1.16 0.33
N SER A 30 7.14 -0.31 -0.58
CA SER A 30 6.39 0.16 -1.77
C SER A 30 7.30 0.14 -3.00
N GLY A 31 6.78 0.49 -4.19
CA GLY A 31 7.59 0.53 -5.41
C GLY A 31 7.20 1.63 -6.38
N GLY A 32 8.21 2.13 -7.09
CA GLY A 32 8.09 3.22 -8.07
C GLY A 32 8.44 4.59 -7.49
N VAL A 33 8.50 5.57 -8.37
CA VAL A 33 8.71 7.00 -8.11
C VAL A 33 7.60 7.80 -8.80
N ALA A 34 7.51 9.11 -8.56
CA ALA A 34 6.49 9.96 -9.19
C ALA A 34 6.53 9.90 -10.73
N GLU A 35 7.73 9.71 -11.29
CA GLU A 35 8.01 9.59 -12.71
C GLU A 35 7.79 8.18 -13.26
N SER A 36 7.53 7.19 -12.39
CA SER A 36 7.20 5.84 -12.84
C SER A 36 5.91 5.87 -13.65
N ARG A 37 5.97 5.41 -14.90
CA ARG A 37 4.82 5.29 -15.79
C ARG A 37 4.50 3.81 -16.05
N PRO A 38 4.06 3.07 -15.02
CA PRO A 38 3.62 1.69 -15.23
C PRO A 38 2.43 1.66 -16.19
N ARG A 39 2.29 0.57 -16.95
CA ARG A 39 1.07 0.36 -17.72
C ARG A 39 -0.12 0.29 -16.76
N ARG A 40 -1.31 0.69 -17.22
CA ARG A 40 -2.47 0.83 -16.34
C ARG A 40 -2.84 -0.50 -15.66
N ASP A 41 -2.76 -1.61 -16.39
CA ASP A 41 -2.97 -2.97 -15.87
C ASP A 41 -1.95 -3.33 -14.78
N GLU A 42 -0.67 -3.00 -14.98
CA GLU A 42 0.39 -3.19 -13.97
C GLU A 42 0.14 -2.31 -12.74
N ALA A 43 -0.22 -1.03 -12.95
CA ALA A 43 -0.47 -0.06 -11.89
C ALA A 43 -1.64 -0.46 -11.00
N MET A 44 -2.66 -1.08 -11.59
CA MET A 44 -3.90 -1.44 -10.93
C MET A 44 -3.95 -2.91 -10.47
N LYS A 45 -2.85 -3.65 -10.63
CA LYS A 45 -2.76 -5.03 -10.14
C LYS A 45 -2.87 -5.07 -8.62
N GLN A 46 -3.83 -5.84 -8.11
CA GLN A 46 -3.92 -6.13 -6.68
C GLN A 46 -2.67 -6.92 -6.23
N GLY A 47 -2.16 -6.57 -5.06
CA GLY A 47 -0.96 -7.17 -4.49
C GLY A 47 0.34 -6.85 -5.21
N ARG A 48 0.40 -5.76 -6.01
CA ARG A 48 1.55 -5.44 -6.88
C ARG A 48 2.91 -5.47 -6.16
N PHE A 49 2.97 -5.06 -4.89
CA PHE A 49 4.22 -4.96 -4.13
C PHE A 49 4.41 -6.07 -3.09
N LEU A 50 3.53 -7.08 -3.05
CA LEU A 50 3.59 -8.13 -2.03
C LEU A 50 4.85 -8.99 -2.15
N GLU A 51 5.31 -9.29 -3.37
CA GLU A 51 6.58 -10.02 -3.57
C GLU A 51 7.80 -9.19 -3.17
N LEU A 52 7.72 -7.85 -3.30
CA LEU A 52 8.77 -6.97 -2.79
C LEU A 52 8.79 -6.99 -1.26
N ALA A 53 7.62 -6.87 -0.62
CA ALA A 53 7.50 -6.92 0.84
C ALA A 53 8.02 -8.25 1.40
N LYS A 54 7.60 -9.37 0.80
CA LYS A 54 8.10 -10.71 1.15
C LYS A 54 9.61 -10.81 0.98
N GLY A 55 10.14 -10.31 -0.14
CA GLY A 55 11.57 -10.30 -0.41
C GLY A 55 12.38 -9.52 0.63
N ILE A 56 11.83 -8.46 1.22
CA ILE A 56 12.48 -7.75 2.34
C ILE A 56 12.35 -8.53 3.64
N LYS A 57 11.17 -9.08 3.94
CA LYS A 57 10.91 -9.89 5.15
C LYS A 57 11.85 -11.08 5.30
N GLU A 58 12.31 -11.67 4.19
CA GLU A 58 13.27 -12.78 4.20
C GLU A 58 14.68 -12.40 4.69
N VAL A 59 15.03 -11.12 4.76
CA VAL A 59 16.39 -10.66 5.13
C VAL A 59 16.44 -9.79 6.38
N VAL A 60 15.29 -9.51 7.01
CA VAL A 60 15.22 -8.69 8.23
C VAL A 60 14.47 -9.41 9.34
N GLN A 61 14.82 -9.08 10.59
CA GLN A 61 14.18 -9.59 11.81
C GLN A 61 13.21 -8.59 12.45
N ILE A 62 13.04 -7.40 11.84
CA ILE A 62 12.10 -6.37 12.25
C ILE A 62 10.80 -6.46 11.44
N PRO A 63 9.66 -5.94 11.95
CA PRO A 63 8.39 -5.99 11.24
C PRO A 63 8.44 -5.33 9.85
N VAL A 64 7.75 -5.95 8.89
CA VAL A 64 7.58 -5.44 7.53
C VAL A 64 6.11 -5.11 7.24
N ILE A 65 5.85 -3.88 6.75
CA ILE A 65 4.54 -3.44 6.29
C ILE A 65 4.43 -3.60 4.77
N ALA A 66 3.37 -4.26 4.30
CA ALA A 66 3.02 -4.33 2.88
C ALA A 66 1.94 -3.31 2.48
N VAL A 67 2.15 -2.69 1.32
CA VAL A 67 1.09 -2.03 0.53
C VAL A 67 0.91 -2.74 -0.80
N GLY A 68 -0.15 -2.41 -1.54
CA GLY A 68 -0.32 -2.93 -2.90
C GLY A 68 -1.76 -3.09 -3.32
N LYS A 69 -2.58 -2.03 -3.16
CA LYS A 69 -4.01 -2.07 -3.51
C LYS A 69 -4.77 -3.18 -2.76
N ILE A 70 -4.58 -3.21 -1.45
CA ILE A 70 -5.33 -4.05 -0.51
C ILE A 70 -6.58 -3.27 -0.11
N MET A 71 -7.76 -3.89 -0.31
CA MET A 71 -9.05 -3.20 -0.31
C MET A 71 -10.05 -3.74 0.72
N SER A 72 -9.72 -4.83 1.42
CA SER A 72 -10.55 -5.44 2.48
C SER A 72 -9.67 -6.06 3.56
N LEU A 73 -10.24 -6.30 4.75
CA LEU A 73 -9.54 -7.05 5.79
C LEU A 73 -9.31 -8.51 5.40
N GLU A 74 -10.20 -9.14 4.64
CA GLU A 74 -9.98 -10.49 4.10
C GLU A 74 -8.71 -10.55 3.24
N GLN A 75 -8.50 -9.56 2.38
CA GLN A 75 -7.26 -9.46 1.59
C GLN A 75 -6.04 -9.20 2.47
N ALA A 76 -6.19 -8.38 3.52
CA ALA A 76 -5.11 -8.11 4.47
C ALA A 76 -4.73 -9.37 5.26
N GLU A 77 -5.72 -10.11 5.77
CA GLU A 77 -5.53 -11.37 6.50
C GLU A 77 -4.77 -12.37 5.65
N ARG A 78 -5.20 -12.56 4.39
CA ARG A 78 -4.51 -13.44 3.45
C ARG A 78 -3.04 -13.06 3.24
N VAL A 79 -2.71 -11.76 3.23
CA VAL A 79 -1.31 -11.29 3.12
C VAL A 79 -0.49 -11.71 4.34
N LEU A 80 -1.08 -11.64 5.53
CA LEU A 80 -0.46 -12.04 6.79
C LEU A 80 -0.31 -13.57 6.90
N GLU A 81 -1.38 -14.32 6.63
CA GLU A 81 -1.41 -15.78 6.63
C GLU A 81 -0.40 -16.40 5.66
N GLU A 82 -0.23 -15.79 4.47
CA GLU A 82 0.75 -16.21 3.47
C GLU A 82 2.19 -15.78 3.84
N GLY A 83 2.40 -15.15 4.99
CA GLY A 83 3.72 -14.74 5.50
C GLY A 83 4.40 -13.67 4.65
N ARG A 84 3.64 -12.88 3.88
CA ARG A 84 4.20 -11.87 2.98
C ARG A 84 4.60 -10.58 3.68
N ALA A 85 4.03 -10.31 4.86
CA ALA A 85 4.28 -9.15 5.70
C ALA A 85 3.86 -9.43 7.15
N ASP A 86 4.29 -8.58 8.08
CA ASP A 86 3.82 -8.59 9.48
C ASP A 86 2.65 -7.65 9.70
N LEU A 87 2.54 -6.63 8.85
CA LEU A 87 1.56 -5.58 8.92
C LEU A 87 1.09 -5.23 7.50
N VAL A 88 -0.14 -4.73 7.40
CA VAL A 88 -0.75 -4.33 6.14
C VAL A 88 -1.19 -2.88 6.22
N ALA A 89 -0.74 -2.07 5.26
CA ALA A 89 -1.20 -0.69 5.11
C ALA A 89 -2.31 -0.61 4.06
N ILE A 90 -3.49 -0.21 4.51
CA ILE A 90 -4.67 0.06 3.68
C ILE A 90 -4.80 1.58 3.56
N CYS A 91 -4.99 2.10 2.34
CA CYS A 91 -5.09 3.54 2.11
C CYS A 91 -6.42 3.92 1.44
N ARG A 92 -6.55 3.70 0.13
CA ARG A 92 -7.71 4.17 -0.65
C ARG A 92 -9.06 3.59 -0.20
N ALA A 93 -9.06 2.39 0.38
CA ALA A 93 -10.26 1.82 0.97
C ALA A 93 -10.68 2.54 2.26
N LEU A 94 -9.73 2.91 3.13
CA LEU A 94 -10.01 3.71 4.34
C LEU A 94 -10.41 5.16 4.02
N ILE A 95 -9.89 5.73 2.92
CA ILE A 95 -10.36 7.03 2.42
C ILE A 95 -11.82 6.93 1.94
N ALA A 96 -12.19 5.83 1.28
CA ALA A 96 -13.56 5.60 0.83
C ALA A 96 -14.52 5.31 2.00
N ASP A 97 -14.07 4.55 2.99
CA ASP A 97 -14.83 4.22 4.19
C ASP A 97 -13.92 4.15 5.43
N PRO A 98 -13.91 5.20 6.28
CA PRO A 98 -13.15 5.18 7.53
C PRO A 98 -13.62 4.08 8.50
N GLU A 99 -14.86 3.61 8.36
CA GLU A 99 -15.42 2.54 9.19
C GLU A 99 -15.17 1.13 8.61
N LEU A 100 -14.36 1.01 7.54
CA LEU A 100 -14.04 -0.28 6.89
C LEU A 100 -13.69 -1.37 7.91
N ILE A 101 -12.83 -1.04 8.88
CA ILE A 101 -12.36 -2.00 9.88
C ILE A 101 -13.52 -2.42 10.78
N THR A 102 -14.19 -1.44 11.41
CA THR A 102 -15.31 -1.67 12.31
C THR A 102 -16.44 -2.45 11.64
N LYS A 103 -16.88 -2.04 10.45
CA LYS A 103 -17.92 -2.73 9.69
C LYS A 103 -17.54 -4.16 9.35
N THR A 104 -16.27 -4.41 9.02
CA THR A 104 -15.83 -5.78 8.73
C THR A 104 -15.89 -6.66 10.00
N LEU A 105 -15.41 -6.14 11.14
CA LEU A 105 -15.42 -6.87 12.41
C LEU A 105 -16.84 -7.14 12.94
N GLU A 106 -17.79 -6.27 12.61
CA GLU A 106 -19.20 -6.37 12.98
C GLU A 106 -20.06 -7.15 11.96
N ASN A 107 -19.44 -7.77 10.95
CA ASN A 107 -20.14 -8.46 9.85
C ASN A 107 -21.10 -7.59 9.03
N ARG A 108 -20.83 -6.28 8.94
CA ARG A 108 -21.57 -5.29 8.13
C ARG A 108 -20.87 -4.98 6.80
N VAL A 109 -20.36 -6.01 6.13
CA VAL A 109 -19.48 -5.84 4.95
C VAL A 109 -20.19 -5.22 3.74
N GLU A 110 -21.51 -5.40 3.66
CA GLU A 110 -22.41 -4.82 2.68
C GLU A 110 -22.61 -3.31 2.87
N GLU A 111 -22.38 -2.77 4.07
CA GLU A 111 -22.44 -1.34 4.37
C GLU A 111 -21.13 -0.60 4.02
N ILE A 112 -20.09 -1.34 3.61
CA ILE A 112 -18.80 -0.76 3.27
C ILE A 112 -18.90 0.05 1.99
N ARG A 113 -18.54 1.33 2.06
CA ARG A 113 -18.40 2.20 0.90
C ARG A 113 -17.13 1.85 0.12
N LYS A 114 -17.28 1.02 -0.91
CA LYS A 114 -16.16 0.55 -1.75
C LYS A 114 -15.52 1.70 -2.54
N CYS A 115 -14.19 1.75 -2.55
CA CYS A 115 -13.44 2.63 -3.46
C CYS A 115 -13.62 2.16 -4.91
N ILE A 116 -13.92 3.10 -5.81
CA ILE A 116 -14.12 2.85 -7.25
C ILE A 116 -12.85 3.07 -8.08
N GLU A 117 -11.71 3.23 -7.41
CA GLU A 117 -10.40 3.34 -8.05
C GLU A 117 -10.20 4.54 -9.01
N CYS A 118 -11.07 5.55 -8.97
CA CYS A 118 -11.10 6.69 -9.90
C CYS A 118 -9.82 7.56 -9.96
N GLY A 119 -9.03 7.60 -8.88
CA GLY A 119 -7.79 8.40 -8.80
C GLY A 119 -7.98 9.82 -8.26
N GLU A 120 -9.22 10.24 -7.97
CA GLU A 120 -9.54 11.58 -7.45
C GLU A 120 -8.72 11.95 -6.21
N CYS A 121 -8.49 11.00 -5.31
CA CYS A 121 -7.70 11.22 -4.09
C CYS A 121 -6.27 11.70 -4.39
N VAL A 122 -5.62 11.12 -5.41
CA VAL A 122 -4.27 11.55 -5.81
C VAL A 122 -4.35 12.83 -6.63
N ALA A 123 -5.28 12.92 -7.58
CA ALA A 123 -5.43 14.09 -8.44
C ALA A 123 -5.70 15.38 -7.66
N THR A 124 -6.42 15.29 -6.54
CA THR A 124 -6.71 16.43 -5.67
C THR A 124 -5.62 16.72 -4.66
N LEU A 125 -4.92 15.69 -4.16
CA LEU A 125 -3.74 15.86 -3.31
C LEU A 125 -2.62 16.62 -4.02
N MET A 126 -2.50 16.47 -5.35
CA MET A 126 -1.47 17.15 -6.16
C MET A 126 -1.82 18.61 -6.53
N LYS A 127 -2.92 19.17 -5.98
CA LYS A 127 -3.27 20.59 -6.17
C LYS A 127 -2.62 21.44 -5.07
N ASP A 128 -2.56 22.75 -5.31
CA ASP A 128 -1.89 23.72 -4.41
C ASP A 128 -2.45 23.72 -2.98
N ASP A 129 -3.74 23.39 -2.80
CA ASP A 129 -4.37 23.30 -1.49
C ASP A 129 -3.99 22.03 -0.71
N MET A 130 -3.34 21.05 -1.37
CA MET A 130 -3.03 19.71 -0.85
C MET A 130 -4.23 19.00 -0.21
N ARG A 131 -5.45 19.36 -0.63
CA ARG A 131 -6.69 18.79 -0.06
C ARG A 131 -7.10 17.56 -0.83
N MET A 132 -6.77 16.40 -0.27
CA MET A 132 -7.24 15.11 -0.77
C MET A 132 -8.75 14.98 -0.62
N ARG A 133 -9.44 14.69 -1.73
CA ARG A 133 -10.89 14.45 -1.82
C ARG A 133 -11.18 13.06 -2.35
N CYS A 134 -12.38 12.54 -2.09
CA CYS A 134 -12.81 11.23 -2.54
C CYS A 134 -14.13 11.31 -3.32
N SER A 135 -14.21 10.69 -4.50
CA SER A 135 -15.43 10.73 -5.33
C SER A 135 -16.61 10.01 -4.69
N VAL A 136 -16.36 9.02 -3.84
CA VAL A 136 -17.41 8.25 -3.16
C VAL A 136 -17.63 8.70 -1.72
N ASN A 137 -16.59 9.23 -1.05
CA ASN A 137 -16.69 9.75 0.31
C ASN A 137 -16.64 11.28 0.31
N LYS A 138 -17.81 11.92 0.24
CA LYS A 138 -17.92 13.38 0.18
C LYS A 138 -17.40 14.08 1.44
N GLU A 139 -17.41 13.40 2.59
CA GLU A 139 -16.95 13.96 3.87
C GLU A 139 -15.42 14.06 3.96
N TRP A 140 -14.70 13.25 3.17
CA TRP A 140 -13.24 13.28 3.15
C TRP A 140 -12.72 14.56 2.50
N GLY A 141 -11.87 15.31 3.23
CA GLY A 141 -11.24 16.55 2.73
C GLY A 141 -12.05 17.83 2.95
N ARG A 142 -13.07 17.82 3.82
CA ARG A 142 -13.95 18.97 4.15
C ARG A 142 -13.54 19.75 5.42
N PHE A 143 -12.24 20.00 5.61
CA PHE A 143 -11.71 20.82 6.70
C PHE A 143 -11.25 22.21 6.23
#